data_AF-A0A151UKD2-F1
#
_entry.id   AF-A0A151UKD2-F1
#
_cell.length_a   1.000
_cell.length_b   1.000
_cell.length_c   1.000
_cell.angle_alpha   90.00
_cell.angle_beta   90.00
_cell.angle_gamma   90.00
#
_symmetry.space_group_name_H-M   'P 1'
#
loop_
_entity.id
_entity.type
_entity.pdbx_description
1 polymer ?
#
loop_
_entity_poly.entity_id
_entity_poly.type
_entity_poly.pdbx_seq_one_letter_code
_entity_poly.pdbx_strand_id
1 'polypeptide(L)' 'MAIEINVPDIGADKMEVTEVLVSVGDKVDAEQSLIIVEG' A
#
# COMPACT_ATOMS: atom_id res chain seq x y z
N MET A 1 -13.49 11.65 -7.44
CA MET A 1 -12.70 10.69 -8.24
C MET A 1 -11.97 9.81 -7.25
N ALA A 2 -12.14 8.50 -7.32
CA ALA A 2 -11.31 7.56 -6.57
C ALA A 2 -10.19 7.08 -7.50
N ILE A 3 -8.98 6.94 -6.98
CA ILE A 3 -7.85 6.38 -7.72
C ILE A 3 -7.66 4.97 -7.18
N GLU A 4 -7.74 3.98 -8.07
CA GLU A 4 -7.39 2.61 -7.71
C GLU A 4 -5.87 2.46 -7.71
N ILE A 5 -5.31 2.08 -6.57
CA ILE A 5 -3.87 1.79 -6.43
C ILE A 5 -3.68 0.29 -6.54
N ASN A 6 -3.02 -0.13 -7.61
CA ASN A 6 -2.65 -1.51 -7.82
C ASN A 6 -1.25 -1.75 -7.26
N VAL A 7 -1.09 -2.83 -6.51
CA VAL A 7 0.21 -3.28 -6.05
C VAL A 7 0.92 -3.96 -7.23
N PRO A 8 2.17 -3.60 -7.56
CA PRO A 8 2.93 -4.29 -8.60
C PRO A 8 3.23 -5.73 -8.20
N ASP A 9 3.63 -6.58 -9.16
CA ASP A 9 4.08 -7.93 -8.84
C ASP A 9 5.33 -7.87 -7.95
N ILE A 10 5.22 -8.47 -6.76
CA ILE A 10 6.22 -8.49 -5.70
C ILE A 10 6.90 -9.86 -5.57
N GLY A 11 6.65 -10.79 -6.49
CA GLY A 11 7.40 -12.05 -6.60
C GLY A 11 7.03 -13.13 -5.58
N ALA A 12 5.82 -13.08 -5.00
CA ALA A 12 5.29 -14.11 -4.11
C ALA A 12 3.80 -14.35 -4.39
N ASP A 13 3.36 -15.61 -4.29
CA ASP A 13 1.95 -15.98 -4.53
C ASP A 13 0.99 -15.31 -3.53
N LYS A 14 1.45 -15.06 -2.31
CA LYS A 14 0.71 -14.39 -1.23
C LYS A 14 1.68 -13.63 -0.32
N MET A 15 1.33 -12.39 0.01
CA MET A 15 1.95 -11.61 1.08
C MET A 15 0.86 -11.10 2.01
N GLU A 16 1.23 -10.91 3.28
CA GLU A 16 0.35 -10.37 4.32
C GLU A 16 0.68 -8.88 4.54
N VAL A 17 -0.36 -8.07 4.74
CA VAL A 17 -0.19 -6.67 5.13
C VAL A 17 0.11 -6.63 6.62
N THR A 18 1.33 -6.26 6.98
CA THR A 18 1.76 -6.17 8.39
C THR A 18 1.40 -4.82 8.99
N GLU A 19 1.46 -3.75 8.19
CA GLU A 19 1.18 -2.40 8.67
C GLU A 19 0.55 -1.50 7.59
N VAL A 20 -0.38 -0.65 8.03
CA VAL A 20 -0.97 0.40 7.19
C VAL A 20 -0.51 1.75 7.73
N LEU A 21 0.24 2.50 6.90
CA LEU A 21 0.90 3.75 7.28
C LEU A 21 0.01 4.98 7.05
N VAL A 22 -1.22 4.79 6.56
CA VAL A 22 -2.16 5.85 6.19
C VAL A 22 -3.54 5.61 6.78
N SER A 23 -4.23 6.69 7.12
CA SER A 23 -5.60 6.68 7.62
C SER A 23 -6.57 7.38 6.67
N VAL A 24 -7.86 7.12 6.85
CA VAL A 24 -8.91 7.77 6.07
C VAL A 24 -8.89 9.27 6.33
N GLY A 25 -8.67 10.05 5.27
CA GLY A 25 -8.58 11.52 5.34
C GLY A 25 -7.15 12.05 5.36
N ASP A 26 -6.14 11.18 5.41
CA ASP A 26 -4.74 11.60 5.32
C ASP A 26 -4.41 12.12 3.91
N LYS A 27 -3.53 13.12 3.87
CA LYS A 27 -2.91 13.57 2.63
C LYS A 27 -1.70 12.69 2.34
N VAL A 28 -1.68 12.11 1.15
CA VAL A 28 -0.59 11.29 0.63
C VAL A 28 0.15 12.05 -0.45
N ASP A 29 1.47 12.19 -0.28
CA ASP A 29 2.36 12.80 -1.27
C ASP A 29 2.92 11.74 -2.23
N ALA A 30 3.46 12.19 -3.36
CA ALA A 30 4.18 11.31 -4.27
C ALA A 30 5.36 10.65 -3.55
N GLU A 31 5.62 9.38 -3.87
CA GLU A 31 6.70 8.57 -3.28
C GLU A 31 6.53 8.23 -1.78
N GLN A 32 5.42 8.63 -1.14
CA GLN A 32 5.12 8.24 0.23
C GLN A 32 4.71 6.76 0.33
N SER A 33 5.27 6.05 1.32
CA SER A 33 4.88 4.69 1.67
C SER A 33 3.45 4.63 2.19
N LEU A 34 2.67 3.65 1.71
CA LEU A 34 1.26 3.47 2.09
C LEU A 34 1.04 2.26 3.02
N ILE A 35 1.70 1.14 2.71
CA ILE A 35 1.56 -0.12 3.41
C ILE A 35 2.91 -0.84 3.48
N ILE A 36 3.05 -1.71 4.48
CA ILE A 36 4.15 -2.66 4.58
C ILE A 36 3.56 -4.06 4.38
N VAL A 37 4.21 -4.84 3.52
CA VAL A 37 3.85 -6.22 3.22
C VAL A 37 5.04 -7.12 3.53
N GLU A 38 4.76 -8.25 4.15
CA GLU A 38 5.74 -9.29 4.49
C GLU A 38 5.18 -10.67 4.10
N GLY A 39 6.04 -11.62 3.80
CA GLY A 39 5.69 -12.99 3.42
C GLY A 39 6.50 -14.00 4.22
#